data_AF-A0A7C3MYN4-F1
#
_entry.id   AF-A0A7C3MYN4-F1
#
_cell.length_a   1.000
_cell.length_b   1.000
_cell.length_c   1.000
_cell.angle_alpha   90.00
_cell.angle_beta   90.00
_cell.angle_gamma   90.00
#
_symmetry.space_group_name_H-M   'P 1'
#
loop_
_entity.id
_entity.type
_entity.pdbx_description
1 polymer ?
#
loop_
_entity_poly.entity_id
_entity_poly.type
_entity_poly.pdbx_seq_one_letter_code
_entity_poly.pdbx_strand_id
1 'polypeptide(L)' 'EVVLPERNRKDVEEDVPEEVRRSMRFTFVTSMDQVLSAVLDGLPQAAADHDSPTA' A
#
# COMPACT_ATOMS: atom_id res chain seq x y z
N GLU A 1 0.37 -11.55 -0.54
CA GLU A 1 -0.02 -10.12 -0.54
C GLU A 1 0.76 -9.46 0.58
N VAL A 2 1.39 -8.32 0.31
CA VAL A 2 2.26 -7.65 1.27
C VAL A 2 1.87 -6.19 1.35
N VAL A 3 1.45 -5.75 2.54
CA VAL A 3 1.09 -4.36 2.79
C VAL A 3 2.26 -3.69 3.50
N LEU A 4 2.77 -2.59 2.94
CA LEU A 4 3.85 -1.82 3.53
C LEU A 4 3.54 -0.33 3.58
N PRO A 5 4.15 0.43 4.50
CA PRO A 5 4.09 1.87 4.48
C PRO A 5 4.71 2.45 3.20
N GLU A 6 4.21 3.59 2.73
CA GLU A 6 4.75 4.27 1.54
C GLU A 6 6.24 4.64 1.68
N ARG A 7 6.68 5.01 2.89
CA ARG A 7 8.10 5.27 3.18
C ARG A 7 9.03 4.09 2.88
N ASN A 8 8.52 2.87 2.83
CA ASN A 8 9.29 1.65 2.55
C ASN A 8 9.38 1.33 1.06
N ARG A 9 8.72 2.10 0.18
CA ARG A 9 8.72 1.85 -1.26
C ARG A 9 10.12 1.84 -1.86
N LYS A 10 10.98 2.78 -1.42
CA LYS A 10 12.35 2.91 -1.91
C LYS A 10 13.19 1.67 -1.59
N ASP A 11 13.13 1.20 -0.34
CA ASP A 11 13.81 -0.03 0.09
C ASP A 11 13.31 -1.26 -0.69
N VAL A 12 12.01 -1.34 -0.97
CA VAL A 12 11.47 -2.44 -1.79
C VAL A 12 12.02 -2.39 -3.23
N GLU A 13 12.18 -1.21 -3.81
CA GLU A 13 12.72 -1.07 -5.16
C GLU A 13 14.23 -1.35 -5.25
N GLU A 14 14.99 -1.01 -4.19
CA GLU A 14 16.45 -1.14 -4.14
C GLU A 14 16.93 -2.50 -3.62
N ASP A 15 16.32 -3.03 -2.54
CA ASP A 15 16.78 -4.26 -1.87
C ASP A 15 16.05 -5.53 -2.35
N VAL A 16 14.85 -5.43 -2.92
CA VAL A 16 14.08 -6.62 -3.33
C VAL A 16 14.38 -6.99 -4.79
N PRO A 17 14.82 -8.23 -5.05
CA PRO A 17 15.06 -8.72 -6.40
C PRO A 17 13.81 -8.64 -7.30
N GLU A 18 14.01 -8.40 -8.60
CA GLU A 18 12.91 -8.22 -9.56
C GLU A 18 11.98 -9.45 -9.63
N GLU A 19 12.53 -10.66 -9.50
CA GLU A 19 11.76 -11.91 -9.50
C GLU A 19 10.74 -11.97 -8.36
N VAL A 20 11.13 -11.50 -7.17
CA VAL A 20 10.25 -11.44 -5.99
C VAL A 20 9.24 -10.31 -6.14
N ARG A 21 9.67 -9.15 -6.66
CA ARG A 21 8.79 -8.01 -6.95
C ARG A 21 7.68 -8.35 -7.94
N ARG A 22 7.95 -9.19 -8.93
CA ARG A 22 6.97 -9.61 -9.94
C ARG A 22 6.08 -10.76 -9.48
N SER A 23 6.58 -11.61 -8.58
CA SER A 23 5.79 -12.72 -8.04
C SER A 23 4.86 -12.30 -6.89
N MET A 24 5.11 -11.17 -6.23
CA MET A 24 4.33 -10.67 -5.10
C MET A 24 3.53 -9.41 -5.44
N ARG A 25 2.34 -9.29 -4.85
CA ARG A 25 1.55 -8.05 -4.87
C ARG A 25 1.88 -7.21 -3.65
N PHE A 26 2.46 -6.04 -3.88
CA PHE A 26 2.77 -5.04 -2.87
C PHE A 26 1.72 -3.94 -2.87
N THR A 27 1.16 -3.63 -1.71
CA THR A 27 0.22 -2.53 -1.49
C THR A 27 0.88 -1.53 -0.57
N PHE A 28 1.17 -0.34 -1.08
CA PHE A 28 1.74 0.74 -0.28
C PHE A 28 0.63 1.60 0.32
N VAL A 29 0.75 1.91 1.61
CA VAL A 29 -0.28 2.65 2.36
C VAL A 29 0.35 3.77 3.18
N THR A 30 -0.41 4.83 3.41
CA THR A 30 0.02 5.96 4.25
C THR A 30 -0.63 5.98 5.64
N SER A 31 -1.77 5.28 5.80
CA SER A 31 -2.57 5.27 7.03
C SER A 31 -3.12 3.88 7.38
N MET A 32 -3.44 3.66 8.65
CA MET A 32 -3.99 2.37 9.15
C MET A 32 -5.34 2.01 8.52
N ASP A 33 -6.21 3.00 8.25
CA ASP A 33 -7.50 2.79 7.56
C ASP A 33 -7.35 2.10 6.20
N GLN A 34 -6.28 2.44 5.46
CA GLN A 34 -5.97 1.80 4.18
C GLN A 34 -5.50 0.35 4.36
N VAL A 35 -4.78 0.03 5.45
CA VAL A 35 -4.40 -1.36 5.77
C VAL A 35 -5.64 -2.21 5.98
N LEU A 36 -6.57 -1.72 6.80
CA LEU A 36 -7.81 -2.41 7.12
C LEU A 36 -8.64 -2.65 5.87
N SER A 37 -8.77 -1.64 5.00
CA SER A 37 -9.47 -1.76 3.72
C SER A 37 -8.78 -2.72 2.74
N ALA A 38 -7.46 -2.84 2.80
CA ALA A 38 -6.69 -3.69 1.88
C ALA A 38 -6.72 -5.18 2.27
N VAL A 39 -6.90 -5.51 3.55
CA VAL A 39 -6.80 -6.88 4.08
C VAL A 39 -8.16 -7.49 4.45
N LEU A 40 -9.17 -6.67 4.75
CA LEU A 40 -10.49 -7.13 5.16
C LEU A 40 -11.47 -7.14 3.97
N ASP A 41 -11.96 -8.32 3.62
CA ASP A 41 -13.02 -8.51 2.62
C ASP A 41 -14.34 -7.85 3.09
N GLY A 42 -14.90 -6.95 2.28
CA GLY A 42 -16.25 -6.39 2.49
C GLY A 42 -16.34 -5.03 3.18
N LEU A 43 -15.23 -4.33 3.45
CA LEU A 43 -15.28 -2.91 3.80
C LEU A 43 -15.40 -2.05 2.54
N PRO A 44 -16.26 -1.01 2.51
CA PRO A 44 -16.19 -0.01 1.45
C PRO A 44 -14.78 0.57 1.49
N GLN A 45 -14.08 0.55 0.34
CA GLN A 45 -12.75 1.14 0.18
C GLN A 45 -12.84 2.55 0.74
N ALA A 46 -12.29 2.77 1.95
CA ALA A 46 -12.38 4.06 2.63
C ALA A 46 -11.86 5.08 1.61
N ALA A 47 -12.79 5.92 1.15
CA ALA A 47 -12.64 6.68 -0.08
C ALA A 47 -11.27 7.34 -0.10
N ALA A 48 -10.68 7.41 -1.30
CA ALA A 48 -9.41 8.06 -1.63
C ALA A 48 -9.40 9.59 -1.36
N ASP A 49 -10.09 10.04 -0.31
CA ASP A 49 -10.44 11.41 0.04
C ASP A 49 -9.53 12.01 1.13
N HIS A 50 -8.56 11.26 1.66
CA HIS A 50 -7.57 11.81 2.59
C HIS A 50 -6.36 12.47 1.89
N ASP A 51 -6.32 12.46 0.55
CA ASP A 51 -5.31 13.14 -0.29
C ASP A 51 -5.97 14.17 -1.24
N SER A 52 -6.93 14.95 -0.74
CA SER A 52 -7.22 16.23 -1.40
C SER A 52 -6.22 17.26 -0.88
N PRO A 53 -5.35 17.85 -1.73
CA PRO A 53 -4.61 19.03 -1.34
C PRO A 53 -5.64 20.12 -1.07
N THR A 54 -5.68 20.64 0.16
CA THR A 54 -6.39 21.89 0.45
C THR A 54 -5.87 22.95 -0.53
N ALA A 55 -6.79 23.50 -1.33
CA ALA A 55 -6.56 24.63 -2.23
C ALA A 55 -6.28 25.93 -1.46
#